data_AF-A0A941VZZ1-F1
#
_entry.id   AF-A0A941VZZ1-F1
#
_cell.length_a   1.000
_cell.length_b   1.000
_cell.length_c   1.000
_cell.angle_alpha   90.00
_cell.angle_beta   90.00
_cell.angle_gamma   90.00
#
_symmetry.space_group_name_H-M   'P 1'
#
loop_
_entity.id
_entity.type
_entity.pdbx_description
1 polymer ?
#
loop_
_entity_poly.entity_id
_entity_poly.type
_entity_poly.pdbx_seq_one_letter_code
_entity_poly.pdbx_strand_id
1 'polypeptide(L)'
;MTKLLRNLPEDKDETEVLSQVNIDGRADLYSVGLILYEILTGKLWTYTRLSPMEINILVSKRLDEIVMGLLEHNLSNRIPSDEKLIEELKEV
;
A
#
# COMPACT_ATOMS: atom_id res chain seq x y z
N MET A 1 10.27 -0.26 -8.17
CA MET A 1 11.18 -1.33 -8.64
C MET A 1 11.66 -1.11 -10.09
N THR A 2 10.77 -0.98 -11.09
CA THR A 2 11.11 -1.12 -12.52
C THR A 2 11.90 -0.01 -13.20
N LYS A 3 12.11 1.16 -12.60
CA LYS A 3 12.95 2.23 -13.20
C LYS A 3 14.40 2.21 -12.71
N LEU A 4 14.64 1.78 -11.48
CA LEU A 4 15.98 1.72 -10.87
C LEU A 4 16.84 0.63 -11.52
N LEU A 5 16.29 -0.56 -11.72
CA LEU A 5 17.03 -1.68 -12.34
C LEU A 5 17.09 -1.60 -13.87
N ARG A 6 16.11 -0.95 -14.51
CA ARG A 6 16.02 -0.89 -15.98
C ARG A 6 17.04 0.07 -16.61
N ASN A 7 17.59 0.99 -15.83
CA ASN A 7 18.60 1.96 -16.26
C ASN A 7 19.94 1.75 -15.54
N LEU A 8 20.24 0.52 -15.09
CA LEU A 8 21.53 0.24 -14.47
C LEU A 8 22.65 0.51 -15.48
N PRO A 9 23.62 1.36 -15.16
CA PRO A 9 24.90 1.40 -15.89
C PRO A 9 25.56 0.02 -15.82
N GLU A 10 26.13 -0.49 -16.92
CA GLU A 10 26.77 -1.83 -16.97
C GLU A 10 27.89 -2.01 -15.94
N ASP A 11 28.42 -0.91 -15.39
CA ASP A 11 29.50 -0.85 -14.41
C ASP A 11 29.04 -0.85 -12.94
N LYS A 12 27.72 -0.78 -12.66
CA LYS A 12 27.20 -0.76 -11.29
C LYS A 12 26.63 -2.10 -10.86
N ASP A 13 27.00 -2.52 -9.65
CA ASP A 13 26.51 -3.76 -9.04
C ASP A 13 25.03 -3.62 -8.60
N GLU A 14 24.23 -4.68 -8.78
CA GLU A 14 22.82 -4.71 -8.40
C GLU A 14 22.62 -4.38 -6.90
N THR A 15 23.56 -4.81 -6.06
CA THR A 15 23.56 -4.54 -4.61
C THR A 15 23.67 -3.04 -4.30
N GLU A 16 24.45 -2.29 -5.09
CA GLU A 16 24.61 -0.84 -4.92
C GLU A 16 23.29 -0.12 -5.22
N VAL A 17 22.56 -0.54 -6.25
CA VAL A 17 21.27 0.07 -6.61
C VAL A 17 20.17 -0.30 -5.63
N LEU A 18 20.14 -1.54 -5.15
CA LEU A 18 19.19 -1.97 -4.14
C LEU A 18 19.41 -1.25 -2.80
N SER A 19 20.66 -0.91 -2.47
CA SER A 19 20.98 -0.13 -1.25
C SER A 19 20.35 1.28 -1.24
N GLN A 20 19.96 1.82 -2.40
CA GLN A 20 19.30 3.12 -2.49
C GLN A 20 17.78 3.04 -2.26
N VAL A 21 17.21 1.83 -2.24
CA VAL A 21 15.79 1.63 -2.00
C VAL A 21 15.58 1.45 -0.49
N ASN A 22 15.06 2.48 0.17
CA ASN A 22 14.67 2.38 1.57
C ASN A 22 13.32 1.65 1.67
N ILE A 23 13.37 0.37 2.01
CA ILE A 23 12.19 -0.46 2.30
C ILE A 23 12.07 -0.59 3.81
N ASP A 24 10.91 -0.20 4.34
CA ASP A 24 10.55 -0.39 5.74
C ASP A 24 9.20 -1.10 5.87
N GLY A 25 8.73 -1.31 7.10
CA GLY A 25 7.48 -2.02 7.40
C GLY A 25 6.24 -1.42 6.73
N ARG A 26 6.28 -0.17 6.24
CA ARG A 26 5.17 0.41 5.48
C ARG A 26 4.95 -0.28 4.13
N ALA A 27 5.93 -1.02 3.61
CA ALA A 27 5.75 -1.87 2.43
C ALA A 27 4.82 -3.05 2.72
N ASP A 28 4.92 -3.65 3.91
CA ASP A 28 4.00 -4.71 4.35
C ASP A 28 2.61 -4.14 4.59
N LEU A 29 2.50 -2.95 5.20
CA LEU A 29 1.22 -2.27 5.39
C LEU A 29 0.51 -1.98 4.05
N TYR A 30 1.25 -1.59 3.01
CA TYR A 30 0.68 -1.45 1.67
C TYR A 30 0.13 -2.78 1.14
N SER A 31 0.87 -3.87 1.36
CA SER A 31 0.46 -5.20 0.95
C SER A 31 -0.80 -5.66 1.69
N VAL A 32 -0.91 -5.37 2.99
CA VAL A 32 -2.15 -5.57 3.77
C VAL A 32 -3.31 -4.76 3.18
N GLY A 33 -3.06 -3.51 2.79
CA GLY A 33 -4.04 -2.68 2.09
C GLY A 33 -4.56 -3.31 0.80
N LEU A 34 -3.69 -3.92 0.00
CA LEU A 34 -4.08 -4.62 -1.23
C LEU A 34 -4.97 -5.83 -0.94
N ILE A 35 -4.61 -6.63 0.07
CA ILE A 35 -5.37 -7.82 0.48
C ILE A 35 -6.75 -7.41 1.00
N LEU A 36 -6.82 -6.42 1.90
CA LEU A 36 -8.09 -5.90 2.42
C LEU A 36 -8.98 -5.34 1.30
N TYR A 37 -8.38 -4.58 0.38
CA TYR A 37 -9.09 -4.08 -0.79
C TYR A 37 -9.72 -5.20 -1.62
N GLU A 38 -8.95 -6.24 -1.94
CA GLU A 38 -9.43 -7.37 -2.71
C GLU A 38 -10.55 -8.13 -1.98
N ILE A 39 -10.42 -8.34 -0.67
CA ILE A 39 -11.46 -8.99 0.15
C ILE A 39 -12.77 -8.19 0.12
N LEU A 40 -12.71 -6.86 0.23
CA LEU A 40 -13.90 -6.01 0.35
C LEU A 40 -14.60 -5.76 -1.00
N THR A 41 -13.86 -5.83 -2.10
CA THR A 41 -14.33 -5.40 -3.43
C THR A 41 -14.37 -6.54 -4.45
N GLY A 42 -13.63 -7.63 -4.23
CA GLY A 42 -13.39 -8.67 -5.23
C GLY A 42 -12.58 -8.19 -6.44
N LYS A 43 -11.89 -7.04 -6.34
CA LYS A 43 -11.11 -6.41 -7.41
C LYS A 43 -9.68 -6.19 -6.98
N LEU A 44 -8.77 -6.19 -7.95
CA LEU A 44 -7.38 -5.81 -7.72
C LEU A 44 -7.22 -4.29 -7.83
N TRP A 45 -6.55 -3.68 -6.84
CA TRP A 45 -6.31 -2.23 -6.78
C TRP A 45 -5.64 -1.70 -8.05
N THR A 46 -4.68 -2.45 -8.61
CA THR A 46 -3.88 -2.05 -9.77
C THR A 46 -4.72 -1.65 -10.99
N TYR A 47 -5.91 -2.24 -11.17
CA TYR A 47 -6.76 -2.00 -12.33
C TYR A 47 -7.90 -1.03 -12.08
N THR A 48 -8.39 -0.94 -10.84
CA THR A 48 -9.64 -0.21 -10.54
C THR A 48 -9.37 1.18 -9.98
N ARG A 49 -8.51 1.30 -8.95
CA ARG A 49 -8.17 2.56 -8.25
C ARG A 49 -9.37 3.39 -7.77
N LEU A 50 -10.52 2.76 -7.54
CA LEU A 50 -11.68 3.35 -6.85
C LEU A 50 -11.68 2.89 -5.40
N SER A 51 -12.20 3.69 -4.47
CA SER A 51 -12.29 3.33 -3.07
C SER A 51 -13.18 2.09 -2.85
N PRO A 52 -12.95 1.29 -1.80
CA PRO A 52 -13.83 0.16 -1.47
C PRO A 52 -15.31 0.50 -1.42
N MET A 53 -15.69 1.64 -0.83
CA MET A 53 -17.06 2.10 -0.69
C MET A 53 -17.70 2.53 -2.02
N GLU A 54 -16.90 3.00 -2.98
CA GLU A 54 -17.37 3.27 -4.36
C GLU A 54 -17.77 1.97 -5.10
N ILE A 55 -17.19 0.83 -4.72
CA ILE A 55 -17.45 -0.47 -5.35
C ILE A 55 -18.50 -1.27 -4.56
N ASN A 56 -18.43 -1.20 -3.23
CA ASN A 56 -19.28 -1.95 -2.33
C ASN A 56 -19.81 -1.01 -1.23
N ILE A 57 -21.06 -0.58 -1.41
CA ILE A 57 -21.76 0.35 -0.50
C ILE A 57 -21.94 -0.17 0.94
N LEU A 58 -21.71 -1.47 1.18
CA LEU A 58 -21.76 -2.06 2.51
C LEU A 58 -20.47 -1.85 3.31
N VAL A 59 -19.39 -1.42 2.66
CA VAL A 59 -18.15 -1.05 3.35
C VAL A 59 -18.40 0.22 4.16
N SER A 60 -18.11 0.18 5.46
CA SER A 60 -18.24 1.36 6.31
C SER A 60 -17.23 2.43 5.90
N LYS A 61 -17.59 3.70 6.09
CA LYS A 61 -16.71 4.83 5.79
C LYS A 61 -15.34 4.71 6.49
N ARG A 62 -15.32 4.24 7.74
CA ARG A 62 -14.09 4.08 8.51
C ARG A 62 -13.17 3.04 7.88
N LEU A 63 -13.72 1.90 7.46
CA LEU A 63 -12.93 0.85 6.82
C LEU A 63 -12.43 1.26 5.43
N ASP A 64 -13.22 2.04 4.69
CA ASP A 64 -12.79 2.65 3.42
C ASP A 64 -11.57 3.56 3.64
N GLU A 65 -11.64 4.49 4.60
CA GLU A 65 -10.55 5.40 4.95
C GLU A 65 -9.27 4.66 5.35
N ILE A 66 -9.39 3.57 6.12
CA ILE A 66 -8.24 2.75 6.53
C ILE A 66 -7.58 2.10 5.31
N VAL A 67 -8.36 1.47 4.42
CA VAL A 67 -7.82 0.81 3.23
C VAL A 67 -7.17 1.84 2.30
N MET A 68 -7.79 3.00 2.11
CA MET A 68 -7.22 4.08 1.31
C MET A 68 -5.93 4.63 1.94
N GLY A 69 -5.88 4.76 3.26
CA GLY A 69 -4.68 5.14 4.01
C GLY A 69 -3.53 4.12 3.92
N LEU A 70 -3.82 2.82 3.82
CA LEU A 70 -2.79 1.79 3.57
C LEU A 70 -2.25 1.83 2.14
N LEU A 71 -3.12 2.15 1.17
CA LEU A 71 -2.81 2.19 -0.26
C LEU A 71 -2.21 3.52 -0.74
N GLU A 72 -1.89 4.42 0.19
CA GLU A 72 -1.26 5.70 -0.13
C GLU A 72 0.10 5.53 -0.82
N HIS A 73 0.30 6.29 -1.89
CA HIS A 73 1.55 6.28 -2.65
C HIS A 73 2.65 7.08 -1.94
N ASN A 74 2.28 8.17 -1.27
CA ASN A 74 3.22 8.95 -0.48
C ASN A 74 3.38 8.30 0.90
N LEU A 75 4.61 7.89 1.21
CA LEU A 75 4.94 7.22 2.48
C LEU A 75 4.61 8.06 3.72
N SER A 76 4.60 9.39 3.61
CA SER A 76 4.24 10.29 4.72
C SER A 76 2.74 10.37 4.97
N ASN A 77 1.92 9.97 3.99
CA ASN A 77 0.46 9.94 4.11
C ASN A 77 -0.06 8.54 4.44
N ARG A 78 0.79 7.51 4.30
CA ARG A 78 0.42 6.13 4.63
C ARG A 78 0.31 5.95 6.13
N ILE A 79 -0.53 5.01 6.57
CA ILE A 79 -0.54 4.54 7.95
C ILE A 79 0.90 4.19 8.38
N PRO A 80 1.42 4.81 9.46
CA PRO A 80 2.85 4.84 9.73
C PRO A 80 3.38 3.55 10.38
N SER A 81 2.53 2.81 11.10
CA SER A 81 2.91 1.57 11.78
C SER A 81 1.73 0.60 11.92
N ASP A 82 2.03 -0.64 12.25
CA ASP A 82 1.06 -1.68 12.55
C ASP A 82 0.28 -1.40 13.84
N GLU A 83 0.89 -0.78 14.86
CA GLU A 83 0.14 -0.36 16.05
C GLU A 83 -0.93 0.65 15.68
N LYS A 84 -0.59 1.62 14.81
CA LYS A 84 -1.58 2.60 14.35
C LYS A 84 -2.69 1.93 13.55
N LEU A 85 -2.37 0.99 12.66
CA LEU A 85 -3.39 0.22 11.95
C LEU A 85 -4.34 -0.50 12.91
N ILE A 86 -3.81 -1.16 13.94
CA ILE A 86 -4.61 -1.87 14.96
C ILE A 86 -5.51 -0.91 15.73
N GLU A 87 -5.04 0.29 16.09
CA GLU A 87 -5.88 1.32 16.71
C GLU A 87 -7.06 1.71 15.83
N GLU A 88 -6.80 2.02 14.56
CA GLU A 88 -7.85 2.46 13.62
C GLU A 88 -8.88 1.34 13.39
N LEU A 89 -8.44 0.08 13.29
CA LEU A 89 -9.32 -1.07 13.08
C LEU A 89 -10.23 -1.38 14.28
N LYS A 90 -9.87 -0.97 15.50
CA LYS A 90 -10.73 -1.13 16.69
C LYS A 90 -11.94 -0.20 16.68
N GLU A 91 -11.90 0.86 15.87
CA GLU A 91 -12.95 1.87 15.76
C GLU A 91 -13.88 1.66 14.55
N VAL A 92 -13.71 0.55 13.82
CA VAL A 92 -14.56 0.13 12.69
C VAL A 92 -15.80 -0.57 13.21
#